data_AF-A0A482R5C1-F1
#
_entry.id   AF-A0A482R5C1-F1
#
_cell.length_a   1.000
_cell.length_b   1.000
_cell.length_c   1.000
_cell.angle_alpha   90.00
_cell.angle_beta   90.00
_cell.angle_gamma   90.00
#
_symmetry.space_group_name_H-M   'P 1'
#
loop_
_entity.id
_entity.type
_entity.pdbx_description
1 polymer ?
#
loop_
_entity_poly.entity_id
_entity_poly.type
_entity_poly.pdbx_seq_one_letter_code
_entity_poly.pdbx_strand_id
1 'polypeptide(L)'
;MYAADHDMEVKTNQVIKFLKDGRTVKVSVSFTMSAWVREEPTRREVMGKILKLVAEAGVGQCDANSIKGEGGNLYALFTPATSPKTLSDMLARSLERLAQPIVPHGAAGAAGSEATLQAVHEGADAAAAASMPSTA
;
A
#
# COMPACT_ATOMS: atom_id res chain seq x y z
N MET A 1 -5.79 -19.80 2.55
CA MET A 1 -5.84 -18.37 2.23
C MET A 1 -6.66 -17.56 3.26
N TYR A 2 -6.77 -18.02 4.53
CA TYR A 2 -7.72 -17.44 5.51
C TYR A 2 -7.09 -16.49 6.55
N ALA A 3 -5.77 -16.61 6.80
CA ALA A 3 -5.13 -15.85 7.88
C ALA A 3 -4.96 -14.35 7.57
N ALA A 4 -4.75 -14.00 6.30
CA ALA A 4 -4.50 -12.62 5.89
C ALA A 4 -5.76 -11.75 5.92
N ASP A 5 -6.91 -12.27 5.45
CA ASP A 5 -8.18 -11.55 5.52
C ASP A 5 -8.65 -11.40 6.97
N HIS A 6 -8.49 -12.45 7.80
CA HIS A 6 -8.84 -12.37 9.22
C HIS A 6 -7.97 -11.36 9.99
N ASP A 7 -6.65 -11.33 9.76
CA ASP A 7 -5.76 -10.34 10.38
C ASP A 7 -6.12 -8.90 9.96
N MET A 8 -6.46 -8.69 8.69
CA MET A 8 -6.93 -7.40 8.18
C MET A 8 -8.24 -6.97 8.86
N GLU A 9 -9.21 -7.86 9.01
CA GLU A 9 -10.47 -7.56 9.70
C GLU A 9 -10.23 -7.19 11.17
N VAL A 10 -9.41 -7.95 11.90
CA VAL A 10 -9.06 -7.67 13.30
C VAL A 10 -8.42 -6.29 13.43
N LYS A 11 -7.46 -5.96 12.56
CA LYS A 11 -6.81 -4.64 12.56
C LYS A 11 -7.79 -3.52 12.18
N THR A 12 -8.70 -3.78 11.25
CA THR A 12 -9.71 -2.80 10.83
C THR A 12 -10.71 -2.51 11.95
N ASN A 13 -11.12 -3.54 12.70
CA ASN A 13 -11.93 -3.37 13.91
C ASN A 13 -11.24 -2.51 14.97
N GLN A 14 -9.92 -2.61 15.09
CA GLN A 14 -9.15 -1.74 15.98
C GLN A 14 -9.14 -0.28 15.49
N VAL A 15 -9.04 -0.03 14.18
CA VAL A 15 -9.18 1.30 13.59
C VAL A 15 -10.57 1.88 13.89
N ILE A 16 -11.62 1.09 13.67
CA ILE A 16 -13.01 1.47 13.97
C ILE A 16 -13.16 1.87 15.45
N LYS A 17 -12.56 1.10 16.37
CA LYS A 17 -12.58 1.41 17.81
C LYS A 17 -11.95 2.77 18.10
N PHE A 18 -10.75 3.04 17.57
CA PHE A 18 -10.10 4.33 17.78
C PHE A 18 -10.90 5.51 17.21
N LEU A 19 -11.56 5.33 16.06
CA LEU A 19 -12.41 6.35 15.46
C LEU A 19 -13.66 6.63 16.30
N LYS A 20 -14.27 5.59 16.89
CA LYS A 20 -15.38 5.73 17.85
C LYS A 20 -14.96 6.51 19.10
N ASP A 21 -13.71 6.34 19.53
CA ASP A 21 -13.13 7.08 20.66
C ASP A 21 -12.76 8.54 20.29
N GLY A 22 -13.10 9.01 19.08
CA GLY A 22 -12.83 10.36 18.62
C GLY A 22 -11.37 10.59 18.19
N ARG A 23 -10.60 9.53 17.96
CA ARG A 23 -9.17 9.62 17.58
C ARG A 23 -8.99 9.51 16.08
N THR A 24 -8.13 10.35 15.53
CA THR A 24 -7.63 10.22 14.16
C THR A 24 -6.66 9.04 14.08
N VAL A 25 -6.73 8.27 13.00
CA VAL A 25 -5.91 7.06 12.80
C VAL A 25 -5.20 7.14 11.46
N LYS A 26 -3.87 6.97 11.47
CA LYS A 26 -3.08 6.79 10.25
C LYS A 26 -2.93 5.29 9.97
N VAL A 27 -3.49 4.83 8.86
CA VAL A 27 -3.33 3.45 8.39
C VAL A 27 -2.18 3.40 7.41
N SER A 28 -1.34 2.36 7.52
CA SER A 28 -0.24 2.10 6.60
C SER A 28 -0.32 0.66 6.11
N VAL A 29 -0.26 0.48 4.79
CA VAL A 29 -0.15 -0.82 4.13
C VAL A 29 1.27 -0.95 3.60
N SER A 30 1.99 -1.93 4.12
CA SER A 30 3.40 -2.19 3.82
C SER A 30 3.55 -3.65 3.36
N PHE A 31 4.48 -3.88 2.45
CA PHE A 31 4.90 -5.22 2.04
C PHE A 31 6.42 -5.28 2.11
N THR A 32 6.94 -6.46 2.45
CA THR A 32 8.33 -6.71 2.83
C THR A 32 9.30 -6.78 1.65
N MET A 33 8.82 -6.93 0.42
CA MET A 33 9.67 -7.22 -0.75
C MET A 33 9.57 -6.11 -1.80
N SER A 34 10.47 -5.13 -1.65
CA SER A 34 11.03 -4.06 -2.51
C SER A 34 10.47 -3.66 -3.90
N ALA A 35 9.52 -4.35 -4.52
CA ALA A 35 8.96 -3.96 -5.81
C ALA A 35 7.65 -3.19 -5.62
N TRP A 36 7.75 -1.90 -5.26
CA TRP A 36 6.59 -1.00 -5.15
C TRP A 36 5.63 -1.20 -6.32
N VAL A 37 6.15 -1.13 -7.55
CA VAL A 37 5.39 -1.23 -8.80
C VAL A 37 4.56 -2.50 -8.90
N ARG A 38 5.12 -3.65 -8.50
CA ARG A 38 4.44 -4.95 -8.61
C ARG A 38 3.30 -5.09 -7.60
N GLU A 39 3.53 -4.59 -6.40
CA GLU A 39 2.63 -4.79 -5.25
C GLU A 39 1.70 -3.59 -5.02
N GLU A 40 1.90 -2.48 -5.74
CA GLU A 40 1.08 -1.26 -5.69
C GLU A 40 -0.42 -1.57 -5.86
N PRO A 41 -0.85 -2.40 -6.83
CA PRO A 41 -2.27 -2.70 -6.99
C PRO A 41 -2.84 -3.39 -5.75
N THR A 42 -2.10 -4.35 -5.18
CA THR A 42 -2.50 -5.07 -3.97
C THR A 42 -2.54 -4.14 -2.75
N ARG A 43 -1.60 -3.18 -2.62
CA ARG A 43 -1.66 -2.14 -1.58
C ARG A 43 -2.96 -1.34 -1.68
N ARG A 44 -3.33 -0.91 -2.88
CA ARG A 44 -4.56 -0.16 -3.12
C ARG A 44 -5.81 -0.99 -2.83
N GLU A 45 -5.83 -2.26 -3.21
CA GLU A 45 -6.94 -3.18 -2.89
C GLU A 45 -7.15 -3.34 -1.39
N VAL A 46 -6.07 -3.57 -0.63
CA VAL A 46 -6.13 -3.69 0.84
C VAL A 46 -6.63 -2.39 1.46
N MET A 47 -6.09 -1.23 1.03
CA MET A 47 -6.57 0.07 1.52
C MET A 47 -8.04 0.31 1.17
N GLY A 48 -8.47 -0.09 -0.03
CA GLY A 48 -9.85 -0.01 -0.49
C GLY A 48 -10.81 -0.86 0.35
N LYS A 49 -10.39 -2.07 0.76
CA LYS A 49 -11.17 -2.91 1.69
C LYS A 49 -11.32 -2.23 3.05
N ILE A 50 -10.23 -1.69 3.60
CA ILE A 50 -10.26 -0.96 4.89
C ILE A 50 -11.20 0.25 4.81
N LEU A 51 -11.15 1.03 3.73
CA LEU A 51 -12.06 2.17 3.52
C LEU A 51 -13.54 1.77 3.56
N LYS A 52 -13.89 0.68 2.87
CA LYS A 52 -15.27 0.18 2.83
C LYS A 52 -15.74 -0.25 4.21
N LEU A 53 -14.94 -1.05 4.92
CA LEU A 53 -15.29 -1.51 6.27
C LEU A 53 -15.44 -0.37 7.29
N VAL A 54 -14.57 0.64 7.22
CA VAL A 54 -14.67 1.82 8.11
C VAL A 54 -15.90 2.67 7.77
N ALA A 55 -16.21 2.84 6.48
CA ALA A 55 -17.38 3.57 6.03
C ALA A 55 -18.69 2.84 6.34
N GLU A 56 -18.74 1.51 6.17
CA GLU A 56 -19.86 0.65 6.56
C GLU A 56 -20.16 0.74 8.06
N ALA A 57 -19.11 0.83 8.89
CA ALA A 57 -19.26 1.06 10.31
C ALA A 57 -19.80 2.47 10.64
N GLY A 58 -19.72 3.42 9.71
CA GLY A 58 -20.24 4.79 9.87
C GLY A 58 -19.45 5.65 10.85
N VAL A 59 -18.23 5.25 11.22
CA VAL A 59 -17.48 5.86 12.34
C VAL A 59 -16.38 6.82 11.90
N GLY A 60 -15.95 6.74 10.65
CA GLY A 60 -14.83 7.56 10.17
C GLY A 60 -14.85 7.80 8.68
N GLN A 61 -14.24 8.92 8.30
CA GLN A 61 -14.03 9.34 6.92
C GLN A 61 -12.53 9.36 6.62
N CYS A 62 -12.18 8.98 5.40
CA CYS A 62 -10.83 9.16 4.87
C CYS A 62 -10.80 10.39 3.97
N ASP A 63 -9.76 11.21 4.11
CA ASP A 63 -9.48 12.27 3.14
C ASP A 63 -8.71 11.69 1.94
N ALA A 64 -9.23 11.89 0.74
CA ALA A 64 -8.60 11.39 -0.48
C ALA A 64 -7.19 11.97 -0.68
N ASN A 65 -6.94 13.20 -0.24
CA ASN A 65 -5.61 13.83 -0.34
C ASN A 65 -4.61 13.25 0.66
N SER A 66 -5.09 12.56 1.69
CA SER A 66 -4.22 11.86 2.65
C SER A 66 -3.69 10.52 2.11
N ILE A 67 -4.24 10.03 0.99
CA ILE A 67 -3.83 8.78 0.37
C ILE A 67 -2.56 9.01 -0.44
N LYS A 68 -1.42 8.53 0.08
CA LYS A 68 -0.11 8.75 -0.54
C LYS A 68 0.83 7.58 -0.33
N GLY A 69 1.67 7.35 -1.34
CA GLY A 69 2.81 6.46 -1.25
C GLY A 69 4.03 7.21 -0.72
N GLU A 70 4.75 6.60 0.21
CA GLU A 70 6.03 7.11 0.70
C GLU A 70 6.90 5.91 1.10
N GLY A 71 8.09 5.82 0.49
CA GLY A 71 8.94 4.64 0.57
C GLY A 71 8.23 3.38 0.05
N GLY A 72 8.23 2.30 0.85
CA GLY A 72 7.54 1.04 0.54
C GLY A 72 6.07 0.97 0.99
N ASN A 73 5.51 2.09 1.47
CA ASN A 73 4.24 2.10 2.20
C ASN A 73 3.18 2.96 1.51
N LEU A 74 1.94 2.48 1.54
CA LEU A 74 0.75 3.26 1.20
C LEU A 74 0.07 3.73 2.50
N TYR A 75 -0.13 5.02 2.64
CA TYR A 75 -0.76 5.61 3.82
C TYR A 75 -2.13 6.18 3.50
N ALA A 76 -3.01 6.21 4.50
CA ALA A 76 -4.27 6.95 4.50
C ALA A 76 -4.59 7.46 5.91
N LEU A 77 -5.18 8.65 6.01
CA LEU A 77 -5.60 9.24 7.27
C LEU A 77 -7.11 9.15 7.42
N PHE A 78 -7.54 8.52 8.51
CA PHE A 78 -8.93 8.39 8.91
C PHE A 78 -9.22 9.35 10.05
N THR A 79 -10.28 10.14 9.90
CA THR A 79 -10.79 11.05 10.92
C THR A 79 -12.17 10.58 11.37
N PRO A 80 -12.56 10.78 12.65
CA PRO A 80 -13.90 10.47 13.11
C PRO A 80 -14.98 11.15 12.26
N ALA A 81 -16.06 10.44 11.99
CA ALA A 81 -17.16 10.95 11.19
C ALA A 81 -17.99 11.95 11.99
N THR A 82 -18.18 13.16 11.47
CA THR A 82 -19.07 14.16 12.07
C THR A 82 -20.49 14.08 11.52
N SER A 83 -20.68 13.54 10.30
CA SER A 83 -22.00 13.38 9.69
C SER A 83 -22.06 12.20 8.70
N PRO A 84 -23.21 11.51 8.54
CA PRO A 84 -23.34 10.39 7.61
C PRO A 84 -23.30 10.80 6.13
N LYS A 85 -23.83 11.99 5.80
CA LYS A 85 -23.95 12.44 4.40
C LYS A 85 -22.59 12.74 3.78
N THR A 86 -21.65 13.22 4.58
CA THR A 86 -20.26 13.45 4.15
C THR A 86 -19.49 12.14 3.95
N LEU A 87 -19.91 11.02 4.55
CA LEU A 87 -19.18 9.76 4.44
C LEU A 87 -19.21 9.17 3.03
N SER A 88 -20.38 9.14 2.40
CA SER A 88 -20.54 8.57 1.05
C SER A 88 -19.75 9.35 0.01
N ASP A 89 -19.80 10.68 0.06
CA ASP A 89 -19.08 11.55 -0.88
C ASP A 89 -17.55 11.49 -0.67
N MET A 90 -17.10 11.34 0.58
CA MET A 90 -15.67 11.21 0.91
C MET A 90 -15.14 9.81 0.56
N LEU A 91 -15.95 8.77 0.76
CA LEU A 91 -15.63 7.41 0.35
C LEU A 91 -15.48 7.33 -1.16
N ALA A 92 -16.44 7.89 -1.93
CA ALA A 92 -16.40 7.89 -3.39
C ALA A 92 -15.10 8.54 -3.91
N ARG A 93 -14.73 9.71 -3.38
CA ARG A 93 -13.48 10.40 -3.73
C ARG A 93 -12.23 9.61 -3.34
N SER A 94 -12.24 8.98 -2.17
CA SER A 94 -11.11 8.14 -1.71
C SER A 94 -10.94 6.89 -2.58
N LEU A 95 -12.04 6.27 -2.99
CA LEU A 95 -12.04 5.12 -3.90
C LEU A 95 -11.61 5.53 -5.31
N GLU A 96 -12.05 6.69 -5.81
CA GLU A 96 -11.60 7.23 -7.10
C GLU A 96 -10.08 7.49 -7.08
N ARG A 97 -9.56 8.06 -5.98
CA ARG A 97 -8.13 8.24 -5.80
C ARG A 97 -7.35 6.92 -5.83
N LEU A 98 -7.89 5.88 -5.21
CA LEU A 98 -7.35 4.52 -5.23
C LEU A 98 -7.64 3.76 -6.52
N ALA A 99 -8.46 4.26 -7.44
CA ALA A 99 -8.60 3.64 -8.76
C ALA A 99 -7.36 3.94 -9.63
N GLN A 100 -6.69 5.06 -9.36
CA GLN A 100 -5.50 5.52 -10.06
C GLN A 100 -4.21 5.00 -9.39
N PRO A 101 -3.15 4.72 -10.16
CA PRO A 101 -1.85 4.38 -9.59
C PRO A 101 -1.33 5.44 -8.63
N ILE A 102 -0.80 5.00 -7.48
CA ILE A 102 -0.11 5.85 -6.52
C ILE A 102 1.40 5.82 -6.82
N VAL A 103 1.96 6.96 -7.21
CA VAL A 103 3.41 7.14 -7.29
C VAL A 103 3.93 7.63 -5.93
N PRO A 104 4.94 6.99 -5.33
CA PRO A 104 5.43 7.39 -4.03
C PRO A 104 6.22 8.71 -4.14
N HIS A 105 5.99 9.63 -3.20
CA HIS A 105 6.81 10.83 -3.08
C HIS A 105 8.24 10.43 -2.70
N GLY A 106 9.23 10.86 -3.50
CA GLY A 106 10.64 10.45 -3.34
C GLY A 106 11.11 9.36 -4.32
N ALA A 107 10.24 8.85 -5.19
CA ALA A 107 10.60 7.88 -6.23
C ALA A 107 11.57 8.40 -7.31
N ALA A 108 11.97 9.69 -7.27
CA ALA A 108 13.05 10.22 -8.09
C ALA A 108 14.43 9.63 -7.76
N GLY A 109 14.58 8.95 -6.60
CA GLY A 109 15.81 8.23 -6.23
C GLY A 109 15.78 6.72 -6.48
N ALA A 110 14.61 6.12 -6.76
CA ALA A 110 14.45 4.66 -6.88
C ALA A 110 14.54 4.14 -8.33
N ALA A 111 14.49 5.02 -9.33
CA ALA A 111 14.68 4.65 -10.73
C ALA A 111 16.10 4.14 -11.04
N GLY A 112 17.08 4.39 -10.16
CA GLY A 112 18.45 3.84 -10.29
C GLY A 112 18.61 2.40 -9.80
N SER A 113 17.62 1.85 -9.08
CA SER A 113 17.72 0.50 -8.50
C SER A 113 17.15 -0.61 -9.39
N GLU A 114 16.23 -0.29 -10.31
CA GLU A 114 15.72 -1.29 -11.27
C GLU A 114 16.73 -1.62 -12.36
N ALA A 115 17.51 -0.64 -12.86
CA ALA A 115 18.61 -0.92 -13.79
C ALA A 115 19.74 -1.75 -13.16
N THR A 116 19.95 -1.60 -11.84
CA THR A 116 20.98 -2.36 -11.12
C THR A 116 20.53 -3.79 -10.86
N LEU A 117 19.24 -4.04 -10.56
CA LEU A 117 18.73 -5.40 -10.30
C LEU A 117 18.61 -6.27 -11.56
N GLN A 118 18.38 -5.67 -12.73
CA GLN A 118 18.38 -6.41 -14.00
C GLN A 118 19.81 -6.80 -14.43
N ALA A 119 20.80 -5.93 -14.15
CA ALA A 119 22.21 -6.23 -14.41
C ALA A 119 22.80 -7.36 -13.55
N VAL A 120 22.28 -7.60 -12.33
CA VAL A 120 22.78 -8.72 -11.50
C VAL A 120 22.28 -10.09 -12.00
N HIS A 121 21.11 -10.14 -12.65
CA HIS A 121 20.61 -11.39 -13.24
C HIS A 121 21.32 -11.72 -14.57
N GLU A 122 21.58 -10.73 -15.43
CA GLU A 122 22.33 -10.96 -16.68
C GLU A 122 23.83 -11.18 -16.45
N GLY A 123 24.42 -10.60 -15.40
CA GLY A 123 25.83 -10.81 -15.04
C GLY A 123 26.12 -12.17 -14.39
N ALA A 124 25.14 -12.81 -13.77
CA ALA A 124 25.30 -14.11 -13.13
C ALA A 124 25.34 -15.27 -14.15
N ASP A 125 24.64 -15.14 -15.27
CA ASP A 125 24.63 -16.16 -16.33
C ASP A 125 25.90 -16.12 -17.20
N ALA A 126 26.46 -14.92 -17.43
CA ALA A 126 27.69 -14.75 -18.19
C ALA A 126 28.97 -15.18 -17.42
N ALA A 127 28.96 -15.11 -16.07
CA ALA A 127 30.10 -15.52 -15.26
C ALA A 127 30.22 -17.06 -15.10
N ALA A 128 29.12 -17.80 -15.27
CA ALA A 128 29.12 -19.26 -15.21
C ALA A 128 29.71 -19.92 -16.48
N ALA A 129 29.71 -19.23 -17.62
CA ALA A 129 30.24 -19.76 -18.88
C ALA A 129 31.76 -19.56 -19.07
N ALA A 130 32.44 -18.79 -18.19
CA ALA A 130 33.84 -18.40 -18.36
C ALA A 130 34.84 -19.11 -17.42
N SER A 131 34.41 -20.06 -16.59
CA SER A 131 35.30 -20.84 -15.70
C SER A 131 35.35 -22.32 -16.07
N MET A 132 36.03 -22.61 -17.17
CA MET A 132 36.65 -23.91 -17.41
C MET A 132 38.14 -23.68 -17.64
N PRO A 133 39.03 -23.91 -16.65
CA PRO A 133 40.44 -23.98 -16.91
C PRO A 133 40.76 -25.24 -17.74
N SER A 134 41.43 -24.99 -18.85
CA SER A 134 42.14 -25.97 -19.68
C SER A 134 42.95 -26.93 -18.82
N THR A 135 42.82 -28.24 -19.07
CA THR A 135 43.85 -29.20 -18.69
C THR A 135 44.17 -30.08 -19.91
N ALA A 136 45.48 -30.24 -20.12
CA ALA A 136 46.16 -30.89 -21.23
C ALA A 136 45.82 -32.37 -21.41
#